data_AF-A0A952YB23-F1
#
_entry.id   AF-A0A952YB23-F1
#
_cell.length_a   1.000
_cell.length_b   1.000
_cell.length_c   1.000
_cell.angle_alpha   90.00
_cell.angle_beta   90.00
_cell.angle_gamma   90.00
#
_symmetry.space_group_name_H-M   'P 1'
#
loop_
_entity.id
_entity.type
_entity.pdbx_description
1 polymer ?
#
loop_
_entity_poly.entity_id
_entity_poly.type
_entity_poly.pdbx_seq_one_letter_code
_entity_poly.pdbx_strand_id
1 'polypeptide(L)' 'IVNRIEHGQGTMRDLDELDRIAFNIQGRTICALGDAAAMPVRAFLKHYRDEFVHHVEHKTCAVPAYL' A
#
# COMPACT_ATOMS: atom_id res chain seq x y z
N ILE A 1 2.54 -8.03 2.94
CA ILE A 1 3.17 -7.15 1.92
C ILE A 1 3.61 -5.84 2.55
N VAL A 2 2.70 -5.05 3.12
CA VAL A 2 3.03 -3.79 3.82
C VAL A 2 4.18 -3.94 4.82
N ASN A 3 4.19 -5.02 5.62
CA ASN A 3 5.30 -5.30 6.54
C ASN A 3 6.67 -5.38 5.84
N ARG A 4 6.76 -5.99 4.66
CA ARG A 4 8.02 -6.05 3.91
C ARG A 4 8.43 -4.66 3.40
N ILE A 5 7.47 -3.87 2.93
CA ILE A 5 7.73 -2.52 2.43
C ILE A 5 8.36 -1.68 3.55
N GLU A 6 7.74 -1.68 4.73
CA GLU A 6 8.23 -0.94 5.90
C GLU A 6 9.66 -1.36 6.27
N HIS A 7 9.94 -2.68 6.34
CA HIS A 7 11.24 -3.18 6.79
C HIS A 7 12.31 -3.14 5.67
N GLY A 8 12.12 -2.33 4.63
CA GLY A 8 13.07 -2.17 3.52
C GLY A 8 13.18 -3.36 2.56
N GLN A 9 12.34 -4.39 2.73
CA GLN A 9 12.29 -5.60 1.89
C GLN A 9 11.25 -5.50 0.76
N GLY A 10 10.60 -4.34 0.61
CA GLY A 10 9.64 -4.08 -0.45
C GLY A 10 10.29 -3.96 -1.83
N THR A 11 9.50 -4.32 -2.84
CA THR A 11 9.83 -4.23 -4.27
C THR A 11 8.73 -3.48 -5.01
N MET A 12 9.02 -2.98 -6.23
CA MET A 12 8.01 -2.30 -7.04
C MET A 12 6.78 -3.17 -7.32
N ARG A 13 7.00 -4.48 -7.47
CA ARG A 13 5.95 -5.48 -7.66
C ARG A 13 5.01 -5.60 -6.45
N ASP A 14 5.49 -5.27 -5.24
CA ASP A 14 4.63 -5.26 -4.05
C ASP A 14 3.56 -4.18 -4.13
N LEU A 15 3.83 -3.04 -4.77
CA LEU A 15 2.86 -1.97 -4.95
C LEU A 15 1.73 -2.39 -5.89
N ASP A 16 2.09 -3.04 -7.00
CA ASP A 16 1.10 -3.56 -7.95
C ASP A 16 0.28 -4.71 -7.34
N GLU A 17 0.93 -5.58 -6.54
CA GLU A 17 0.23 -6.66 -5.85
C GLU A 17 -0.73 -6.13 -4.76
N LEU A 18 -0.41 -5.04 -4.08
CA LEU A 18 -1.32 -4.39 -3.13
C LEU A 18 -2.59 -3.88 -3.79
N ASP A 19 -2.50 -3.20 -4.95
CA ASP A 19 -3.70 -2.75 -5.68
C ASP A 19 -4.51 -3.94 -6.20
N ARG A 20 -3.84 -4.98 -6.72
CA ARG A 20 -4.49 -6.23 -7.16
C ARG A 20 -5.24 -6.93 -6.03
N ILE A 21 -4.65 -7.05 -4.84
CA ILE A 21 -5.30 -7.68 -3.68
C ILE A 21 -6.48 -6.84 -3.22
N ALA A 22 -6.31 -5.52 -3.07
CA ALA A 22 -7.38 -4.63 -2.64
C ALA A 22 -8.56 -4.65 -3.63
N PHE A 23 -8.29 -4.65 -4.94
CA PHE A 23 -9.31 -4.82 -5.97
C PHE A 23 -10.05 -6.15 -5.85
N ASN A 24 -9.34 -7.24 -5.54
CA ASN A 24 -9.95 -8.55 -5.36
C ASN A 24 -10.75 -8.71 -4.06
N ILE A 25 -10.53 -7.87 -3.06
CA ILE A 25 -11.36 -7.85 -1.84
C ILE A 25 -12.65 -7.07 -2.08
N GLN A 26 -12.54 -5.94 -2.79
CA GLN A 26 -13.64 -5.00 -2.98
C GLN A 26 -14.86 -5.66 -3.66
N GLY A 27 -16.03 -5.61 -3.01
CA GLY A 27 -17.30 -6.16 -3.51
C GLY A 27 -17.36 -7.69 -3.53
N ARG A 28 -16.39 -8.40 -2.94
CA ARG A 28 -16.32 -9.87 -2.90
C ARG A 28 -16.39 -10.45 -1.49
N THR A 29 -16.64 -9.60 -0.48
CA THR A 29 -16.78 -10.00 0.92
C THR A 29 -18.21 -9.80 1.43
N ILE A 30 -18.65 -10.66 2.35
CA ILE A 30 -20.01 -10.59 2.95
C ILE A 30 -20.16 -9.35 3.85
N CYS A 31 -19.11 -9.00 4.59
CA CYS A 31 -19.11 -7.86 5.51
C CYS A 31 -18.42 -6.65 4.88
N ALA A 32 -18.99 -5.45 5.11
CA ALA A 32 -18.44 -4.17 4.65
C ALA A 32 -17.05 -3.85 5.20
N LEU A 33 -16.59 -4.56 6.24
CA LEU A 33 -15.23 -4.43 6.76
C LEU A 33 -14.16 -4.72 5.70
N GLY A 34 -14.42 -5.67 4.79
CA GLY A 34 -13.50 -5.99 3.70
C GLY A 34 -13.30 -4.80 2.76
N ASP A 35 -14.40 -4.19 2.33
CA ASP A 35 -14.38 -2.98 1.51
C ASP A 35 -13.73 -1.80 2.24
N ALA A 36 -14.07 -1.62 3.53
CA ALA A 36 -13.51 -0.57 4.37
C ALA A 36 -11.99 -0.69 4.54
N ALA A 37 -11.43 -1.91 4.50
CA ALA A 37 -9.99 -2.13 4.51
C ALA A 37 -9.34 -1.96 3.13
N ALA A 38 -10.03 -2.37 2.06
CA ALA A 38 -9.49 -2.30 0.69
C ALA A 38 -9.46 -0.87 0.12
N MET A 39 -10.48 -0.06 0.39
CA MET A 39 -10.61 1.29 -0.16
C MET A 39 -9.44 2.22 0.22
N PRO A 40 -9.01 2.30 1.50
CA PRO A 40 -7.86 3.11 1.89
C PRO A 40 -6.56 2.68 1.20
N VAL A 41 -6.32 1.38 1.05
CA VAL A 41 -5.11 0.87 0.38
C VAL A 41 -5.02 1.39 -1.04
N ARG A 42 -6.12 1.31 -1.79
CA ARG A 42 -6.18 1.82 -3.18
C ARG A 42 -6.06 3.34 -3.23
N ALA A 43 -6.72 4.05 -2.31
CA ALA A 43 -6.63 5.50 -2.23
C ALA A 43 -5.19 5.96 -1.95
N PHE A 44 -4.49 5.32 -1.01
CA PHE A 44 -3.10 5.65 -0.70
C PHE A 44 -2.17 5.39 -1.88
N LEU A 45 -2.29 4.23 -2.54
CA LEU A 45 -1.49 3.95 -3.73
C LEU A 45 -1.81 4.88 -4.90
N LYS A 46 -3.04 5.38 -5.02
CA LYS A 46 -3.42 6.34 -6.06
C LYS A 46 -2.87 7.74 -5.80
N HIS A 47 -2.95 8.22 -4.56
CA HIS A 47 -2.63 9.61 -4.22
C HIS A 47 -1.19 9.83 -3.79
N TYR A 48 -0.54 8.82 -3.22
CA TYR A 48 0.79 8.91 -2.64
C TYR A 48 1.76 7.91 -3.27
N ARG A 49 1.50 7.46 -4.51
CA ARG A 49 2.32 6.44 -5.19
C ARG A 49 3.80 6.75 -5.12
N ASP A 50 4.16 8.01 -5.36
CA ASP A 50 5.54 8.46 -5.41
C ASP A 50 6.25 8.32 -4.06
N GLU A 51 5.53 8.48 -2.94
CA GLU A 51 6.08 8.25 -1.60
C GLU A 51 6.36 6.76 -1.35
N PHE A 52 5.45 5.89 -1.79
CA PHE A 52 5.67 4.44 -1.70
C PHE A 52 6.83 3.99 -2.59
N VAL A 53 6.96 4.55 -3.80
CA VAL A 53 8.10 4.30 -4.70
C VAL A 53 9.40 4.76 -4.03
N HIS A 54 9.42 5.99 -3.51
CA HIS A 54 10.58 6.53 -2.80
C HIS A 54 11.00 5.60 -1.64
N HIS A 55 10.03 5.17 -0.83
CA HIS A 55 10.30 4.26 0.29
C HIS A 55 10.82 2.90 -0.15
N VAL A 56 10.29 2.35 -1.25
CA VAL A 56 10.77 1.08 -1.82
C VAL A 56 12.19 1.20 -2.39
N GLU A 57 12.53 2.31 -3.04
CA GLU A 57 13.84 2.55 -3.67
C GLU A 57 14.92 2.93 -2.65
N HIS A 58 14.60 3.84 -1.74
CA HIS A 58 15.55 4.46 -0.81
C HIS A 58 15.56 3.80 0.56
N LYS A 59 14.58 2.92 0.84
CA LYS A 59 14.39 2.24 2.13
C LYS A 59 14.13 3.21 3.30
N THR A 60 13.65 4.41 2.97
CA THR A 60 13.33 5.50 3.91
C THR A 60 12.09 6.24 3.47
N CYS A 61 11.29 6.77 4.40
CA CYS A 61 10.15 7.64 4.04
C CYS A 61 10.64 8.97 3.46
N ALA A 62 9.86 9.53 2.53
CA ALA A 62 10.10 10.88 2.00
C ALA A 62 9.85 11.98 3.04
N VAL A 63 9.03 11.66 4.05
CA VAL A 63 8.74 12.53 5.19
C VAL A 63 9.72 12.30 6.35
N PRO A 64 10.14 13.34 7.07
CA PRO A 64 10.98 13.20 8.26
C PRO A 64 10.29 12.37 9.35
N ALA A 65 11.07 11.63 10.14
CA ALA A 65 10.54 10.83 11.25
C ALA A 65 9.95 11.65 12.41
N TYR A 66 10.03 12.99 12.36
CA TYR A 66 9.54 13.90 13.40
C TYR A 66 8.38 14.75 12.88
N LEU A 67 7.26 14.09 12.60
CA LEU A 67 5.91 14.66 12.67
C LEU A 67 5.19 14.03 13.86
#